data_AF-A0A0C3K766-F1
#
_entry.id   AF-A0A0C3K766-F1
#
_cell.length_a   1.000
_cell.length_b   1.000
_cell.length_c   1.000
_cell.angle_alpha   90.00
_cell.angle_beta   90.00
_cell.angle_gamma   90.00
#
_symmetry.space_group_name_H-M   'P 1'
#
loop_
_entity.id
_entity.type
_entity.pdbx_description
1 polymer ?
#
loop_
_entity_poly.entity_id
_entity_poly.type
_entity_poly.pdbx_seq_one_letter_code
_entity_poly.pdbx_strand_id
1 'polypeptide(L)'
;KAHEFYVREVSGDPYKWRLSDFFTELFNYCFPIDFRMRQREKLQSCYQNSKTVKNYLYELNEIWNMIGETNERTKVHKFWSGLRRELQRDLWKEKLNPEISTLKKVVASAEILEIAQS
;
A
#
# COMPACT_ATOMS: atom_id res chain seq x y z
N LYS A 1 16.88 17.57 -2.49
CA LYS A 1 16.15 17.16 -3.71
C LYS A 1 14.93 18.03 -4.00
N ALA A 2 13.83 17.98 -3.25
CA ALA A 2 12.63 18.78 -3.57
C ALA A 2 12.89 20.30 -3.62
N HIS A 3 13.52 20.86 -2.58
CA HIS A 3 13.93 22.27 -2.56
C HIS A 3 14.88 22.62 -3.72
N GLU A 4 15.84 21.73 -4.01
CA GLU A 4 16.82 21.91 -5.08
C GLU A 4 16.17 21.91 -6.47
N PHE A 5 15.24 20.99 -6.73
CA PHE A 5 14.44 20.97 -7.95
C PHE A 5 13.68 22.28 -8.13
N TYR A 6 13.01 22.75 -7.08
CA TYR A 6 12.24 24.00 -7.16
C TYR A 6 13.13 25.19 -7.51
N VAL A 7 14.27 25.35 -6.83
CA VAL A 7 15.19 26.48 -7.06
C VAL A 7 15.88 26.41 -8.42
N ARG A 8 16.16 25.22 -8.97
CA ARG A 8 16.88 25.08 -10.25
C ARG A 8 15.97 25.08 -11.46
N GLU A 9 14.85 24.39 -11.39
CA GLU A 9 13.99 24.12 -12.56
C GLU A 9 12.73 25.00 -12.59
N VAL A 10 12.22 25.41 -11.42
CA VAL A 10 10.89 26.01 -11.29
C VAL A 10 10.95 27.51 -11.03
N SER A 11 11.83 27.98 -10.15
CA SER A 11 11.80 29.37 -9.64
C SER A 11 12.04 30.45 -10.68
N GLY A 12 12.68 30.13 -11.81
CA GLY A 12 12.92 31.08 -12.90
C GLY A 12 11.65 31.52 -13.64
N ASP A 13 10.65 30.66 -13.70
CA ASP A 13 9.31 30.99 -14.21
C ASP A 13 8.30 30.00 -13.64
N PRO A 14 7.78 30.22 -12.41
CA PRO A 14 6.88 29.28 -11.76
C PRO A 14 5.51 29.19 -12.44
N TYR A 15 5.07 30.25 -13.11
CA TYR A 15 3.71 30.36 -13.67
C TYR A 15 3.54 29.58 -14.98
N LYS A 16 4.64 29.21 -15.67
CA LYS A 16 4.58 28.31 -16.82
C LYS A 16 4.21 26.87 -16.46
N TRP A 17 4.39 26.47 -15.20
CA TRP A 17 4.19 25.10 -14.76
C TRP A 17 2.71 24.82 -14.49
N ARG A 18 2.15 23.81 -15.16
CA ARG A 18 0.89 23.22 -14.72
C ARG A 18 1.15 22.41 -13.45
N LEU A 19 0.17 22.40 -12.54
CA LEU A 19 0.32 21.71 -11.26
C LEU A 19 0.64 20.21 -11.42
N SER A 20 0.04 19.55 -12.41
CA SER A 20 0.32 18.15 -12.76
C SER A 20 1.77 17.92 -13.16
N ASP A 21 2.31 18.82 -13.97
CA ASP A 21 3.64 18.69 -14.57
C ASP A 21 4.69 18.97 -13.49
N PHE A 22 4.44 19.98 -12.64
CA PHE A 22 5.27 20.26 -11.47
C PHE A 22 5.41 19.03 -10.56
N PHE A 23 4.31 18.39 -10.16
CA PHE A 23 4.38 17.23 -9.28
C PHE A 23 5.01 16.01 -9.95
N THR A 24 4.78 15.82 -11.24
CA THR A 24 5.39 14.72 -12.01
C THR A 24 6.90 14.88 -12.06
N GLU A 25 7.40 16.06 -12.43
CA GLU A 25 8.84 16.32 -12.52
C GLU A 25 9.51 16.36 -11.14
N LEU A 26 8.85 16.94 -10.12
CA LEU A 26 9.33 16.90 -8.74
C LEU A 26 9.51 15.45 -8.26
N PHE A 27 8.53 14.59 -8.56
CA PHE A 27 8.61 13.17 -8.22
C PHE A 27 9.76 12.48 -8.95
N ASN A 28 9.87 12.67 -10.27
CA ASN A 28 10.95 12.10 -11.08
C ASN A 28 12.34 12.57 -10.64
N TYR A 29 12.46 13.80 -10.14
CA TYR A 29 13.71 14.32 -9.59
C TYR A 29 14.06 13.72 -8.23
N CYS A 30 13.05 13.58 -7.36
CA CYS A 30 13.26 13.09 -6.00
C CYS A 30 13.54 11.58 -5.95
N PHE A 31 12.85 10.82 -6.79
CA PHE A 31 12.82 9.36 -6.74
C PHE A 31 13.48 8.75 -7.99
N PRO A 32 14.15 7.60 -7.84
CA PRO A 32 14.64 6.84 -8.99
C PRO A 32 13.53 6.45 -9.97
N ILE A 33 13.87 6.29 -11.25
CA ILE A 33 12.92 5.87 -12.30
C ILE A 33 12.27 4.51 -12.00
N ASP A 34 12.97 3.63 -11.29
CA ASP A 34 12.51 2.31 -10.89
C ASP A 34 11.81 2.30 -9.52
N PHE A 35 11.58 3.45 -8.89
CA PHE A 35 11.02 3.53 -7.53
C PHE A 35 9.69 2.78 -7.42
N ARG A 36 8.76 2.99 -8.35
CA ARG A 36 7.47 2.29 -8.34
C ARG A 36 7.63 0.77 -8.55
N MET A 37 8.62 0.36 -9.34
CA MET A 37 8.94 -1.06 -9.53
C MET A 37 9.40 -1.69 -8.21
N ARG A 38 10.35 -1.04 -7.51
CA ARG A 38 10.81 -1.48 -6.18
C ARG A 38 9.69 -1.53 -5.15
N GLN A 39 8.76 -0.57 -5.17
CA GLN A 39 7.58 -0.61 -4.29
C GLN A 39 6.67 -1.79 -4.62
N ARG A 40 6.49 -2.14 -5.90
CA ARG A 40 5.72 -3.34 -6.30
C ARG A 40 6.41 -4.62 -5.85
N GLU A 41 7.73 -4.72 -5.96
CA GLU A 41 8.50 -5.85 -5.45
C GLU A 41 8.33 -5.98 -3.93
N LYS A 42 8.46 -4.86 -3.20
CA LYS A 42 8.20 -4.81 -1.75
C LYS A 42 6.79 -5.28 -1.42
N LEU A 43 5.78 -4.87 -2.20
CA LEU A 43 4.40 -5.32 -2.03
C LEU A 43 4.29 -6.85 -2.16
N GLN A 44 4.95 -7.44 -3.17
CA GLN A 44 4.90 -8.89 -3.36
C GLN A 44 5.50 -9.63 -2.15
N SER A 45 6.64 -9.18 -1.65
CA SER A 45 7.31 -9.77 -0.48
C SER A 45 6.73 -9.36 0.88
N CYS A 46 5.67 -8.54 0.92
CA CYS A 46 5.08 -8.08 2.17
C CYS A 46 4.11 -9.14 2.73
N TYR A 47 4.41 -9.66 3.92
CA TYR A 47 3.62 -10.64 4.64
C TYR A 47 3.46 -10.22 6.11
N GLN A 48 2.42 -10.72 6.77
CA GLN A 48 2.16 -10.47 8.19
C GLN A 48 3.33 -10.99 9.05
N ASN A 49 3.77 -12.24 8.85
CA ASN A 49 4.82 -12.88 9.63
C ASN A 49 4.56 -12.74 11.15
N SER A 50 5.50 -12.14 11.89
CA SER A 50 5.40 -11.85 13.32
C SER A 50 4.71 -10.52 13.66
N LYS A 51 4.26 -9.75 12.66
CA LYS A 51 3.57 -8.47 12.87
C LYS A 51 2.13 -8.74 13.28
N THR A 52 1.57 -7.81 14.04
CA THR A 52 0.11 -7.73 14.23
C THR A 52 -0.57 -7.47 12.88
N VAL A 53 -1.82 -7.89 12.75
CA VAL A 53 -2.68 -7.62 11.59
C VAL A 53 -2.70 -6.11 11.28
N LYS A 54 -2.81 -5.29 12.33
CA LYS A 54 -2.80 -3.83 12.23
C LYS A 54 -1.50 -3.28 11.63
N ASN A 55 -0.35 -3.72 12.13
CA ASN A 55 0.96 -3.26 11.62
C ASN A 55 1.20 -3.73 10.18
N TYR A 56 0.78 -4.96 9.85
CA TYR A 56 0.83 -5.46 8.49
C TYR A 56 -0.04 -4.63 7.54
N LEU A 57 -1.26 -4.27 7.94
CA LEU A 57 -2.14 -3.42 7.14
C LEU A 57 -1.56 -2.01 6.93
N TYR A 58 -0.93 -1.42 7.95
CA TYR A 58 -0.27 -0.12 7.81
C TYR A 58 0.81 -0.16 6.72
N GLU A 59 1.68 -1.16 6.74
CA GLU A 59 2.74 -1.30 5.73
C GLU A 59 2.16 -1.49 4.32
N LEU A 60 1.09 -2.29 4.17
CA LEU A 60 0.39 -2.43 2.89
C LEU A 60 -0.20 -1.11 2.40
N ASN A 61 -0.85 -0.35 3.29
CA ASN A 61 -1.44 0.95 2.94
C ASN A 61 -0.39 1.96 2.48
N GLU A 62 0.78 2.01 3.13
CA GLU A 62 1.88 2.85 2.68
C GLU A 62 2.31 2.49 1.25
N ILE A 63 2.52 1.20 0.98
CA ILE A 63 2.97 0.75 -0.35
C ILE A 63 1.89 0.98 -1.41
N TRP A 64 0.62 0.68 -1.12
CA TRP A 64 -0.50 0.93 -2.02
C TRP A 64 -0.63 2.41 -2.37
N ASN A 65 -0.47 3.30 -1.40
CA ASN A 65 -0.48 4.74 -1.65
C ASN A 65 0.69 5.17 -2.53
N MET A 66 1.90 4.62 -2.31
CA MET A 66 3.09 4.94 -3.11
C MET A 66 2.97 4.49 -4.58
N ILE A 67 2.31 3.35 -4.85
CA ILE A 67 2.12 2.84 -6.21
C ILE A 67 0.79 3.28 -6.85
N GLY A 68 -0.08 3.96 -6.09
CA GLY A 68 -1.41 4.38 -6.53
C GLY A 68 -2.40 3.24 -6.73
N GLU A 69 -2.31 2.16 -5.92
CA GLU A 69 -3.26 1.05 -6.00
C GLU A 69 -4.62 1.47 -5.43
N THR A 70 -5.65 1.37 -6.27
CA THR A 70 -7.03 1.76 -5.93
C THR A 70 -8.01 0.60 -6.05
N ASN A 71 -7.63 -0.51 -6.68
CA ASN A 71 -8.51 -1.66 -6.85
C ASN A 71 -8.68 -2.39 -5.51
N GLU A 72 -9.90 -2.33 -4.97
CA GLU A 72 -10.21 -2.96 -3.68
C GLU A 72 -9.96 -4.48 -3.70
N ARG A 73 -10.28 -5.18 -4.81
CA ARG A 73 -10.08 -6.63 -4.91
C ARG A 73 -8.61 -7.00 -4.87
N THR A 74 -7.76 -6.26 -5.58
CA THR A 74 -6.31 -6.45 -5.48
C THR A 74 -5.81 -6.27 -4.04
N LYS A 75 -6.33 -5.26 -3.33
CA LYS A 75 -5.98 -5.02 -1.92
C LYS A 75 -6.44 -6.15 -1.01
N VAL A 76 -7.69 -6.61 -1.15
CA VAL A 76 -8.24 -7.74 -0.38
C VAL A 76 -7.41 -8.99 -0.60
N HIS A 77 -7.14 -9.34 -1.86
CA HIS A 77 -6.33 -10.50 -2.21
C HIS A 77 -4.92 -10.43 -1.64
N LYS A 78 -4.25 -9.28 -1.77
CA LYS A 78 -2.89 -9.12 -1.21
C LYS A 78 -2.89 -9.17 0.32
N PHE A 79 -3.85 -8.52 0.97
CA PHE A 79 -3.99 -8.58 2.43
C PHE A 79 -4.21 -10.02 2.88
N TRP A 80 -5.24 -10.68 2.35
CA TRP A 80 -5.62 -12.04 2.71
C TRP A 80 -4.48 -13.04 2.50
N SER A 81 -3.91 -13.09 1.29
CA SER A 81 -2.85 -14.05 0.95
C SER A 81 -1.58 -13.87 1.78
N GLY A 82 -1.33 -12.66 2.28
CA GLY A 82 -0.17 -12.38 3.12
C GLY A 82 -0.39 -12.52 4.63
N LEU A 83 -1.61 -12.82 5.10
CA LEU A 83 -1.87 -13.16 6.50
C LEU A 83 -1.25 -14.51 6.88
N ARG A 84 -1.06 -14.75 8.18
CA ARG A 84 -0.72 -16.07 8.72
C ARG A 84 -1.76 -17.11 8.31
N ARG A 85 -1.32 -18.34 8.00
CA ARG A 85 -2.19 -19.42 7.50
C ARG A 85 -3.36 -19.74 8.43
N GLU A 86 -3.14 -19.64 9.74
CA GLU A 86 -4.18 -19.86 10.75
C GLU A 86 -5.32 -18.85 10.63
N LEU A 87 -4.98 -17.56 10.51
CA LEU A 87 -5.96 -16.49 10.30
C LEU A 87 -6.69 -16.64 8.95
N GLN A 88 -5.99 -17.00 7.88
CA GLN A 88 -6.64 -17.26 6.57
C GLN A 88 -7.71 -18.35 6.68
N ARG A 89 -7.41 -19.45 7.37
CA ARG A 89 -8.35 -20.55 7.61
C ARG A 89 -9.53 -20.10 8.45
N ASP A 90 -9.30 -19.31 9.49
CA ASP A 90 -10.37 -18.88 10.39
C ASP A 90 -11.28 -17.83 9.74
N LEU A 91 -10.76 -16.98 8.85
CA LEU A 91 -11.58 -16.10 8.02
C LEU A 91 -12.52 -16.89 7.09
N TRP A 92 -12.09 -18.04 6.55
CA TRP A 92 -12.99 -18.93 5.80
C TRP A 92 -14.09 -19.52 6.70
N LYS A 93 -13.78 -19.88 7.95
CA LYS A 93 -14.79 -20.36 8.91
C LYS A 93 -15.81 -19.28 9.25
N GLU A 94 -15.39 -18.01 9.29
CA GLU A 94 -16.25 -16.82 9.41
C GLU A 94 -17.06 -16.51 8.14
N LYS A 95 -17.03 -17.40 7.13
CA LYS A 95 -17.74 -17.26 5.84
C LYS A 95 -17.35 -15.99 5.08
N LEU A 96 -16.13 -15.49 5.31
CA LEU A 96 -15.53 -14.46 4.48
C LEU A 96 -14.89 -15.09 3.26
N ASN A 97 -14.84 -14.30 2.18
CA ASN A 97 -14.28 -14.72 0.92
C ASN A 97 -13.60 -13.52 0.25
N PRO A 98 -12.32 -13.62 -0.15
CA PRO A 98 -11.56 -12.52 -0.72
C PRO A 98 -12.14 -11.96 -2.04
N GLU A 99 -12.92 -12.75 -2.78
CA GLU A 99 -13.53 -12.32 -4.04
C GLU A 99 -14.73 -11.39 -3.85
N ILE A 100 -15.42 -11.47 -2.71
CA ILE A 100 -16.68 -10.75 -2.48
C ILE A 100 -16.64 -9.83 -1.25
N SER A 101 -15.86 -10.18 -0.22
CA SER A 101 -15.79 -9.44 1.03
C SER A 101 -14.98 -8.16 0.86
N THR A 102 -15.40 -7.07 1.51
CA THR A 102 -14.67 -5.81 1.47
C THR A 102 -13.42 -5.88 2.33
N LEU A 103 -12.40 -5.07 2.01
CA LEU A 103 -11.15 -5.04 2.78
C LEU A 103 -11.42 -4.70 4.24
N LYS A 104 -12.29 -3.72 4.48
CA LYS A 104 -12.70 -3.30 5.83
C LYS A 104 -13.26 -4.47 6.66
N LYS A 105 -14.12 -5.30 6.05
CA LYS A 105 -14.72 -6.45 6.75
C LYS A 105 -13.67 -7.51 7.07
N VAL A 106 -12.81 -7.83 6.09
CA VAL A 106 -11.74 -8.83 6.25
C VAL A 106 -10.75 -8.40 7.33
N VAL A 107 -10.32 -7.14 7.33
CA VAL A 107 -9.42 -6.57 8.35
C VAL A 107 -10.03 -6.68 9.75
N ALA A 108 -11.27 -6.21 9.93
CA ALA A 108 -11.91 -6.22 11.25
C ALA A 108 -12.03 -7.64 11.81
N SER A 109 -12.42 -8.61 10.99
CA SER A 109 -12.47 -10.01 11.41
C SER A 109 -11.08 -10.58 11.70
N ALA A 110 -10.06 -10.26 10.89
CA ALA A 110 -8.69 -10.73 11.11
C ALA A 110 -8.09 -10.20 12.42
N GLU A 111 -8.36 -8.94 12.79
CA GLU A 111 -7.91 -8.36 14.06
C GLU A 111 -8.56 -9.06 15.27
N ILE A 112 -9.87 -9.36 15.21
CA ILE A 112 -10.56 -10.09 16.27
C ILE A 112 -10.02 -11.52 16.40
N LEU A 113 -9.81 -12.20 15.27
CA LEU A 113 -9.26 -13.56 15.25
C LEU A 113 -7.81 -13.61 15.78
N GLU A 114 -7.00 -12.59 15.48
CA GLU A 114 -5.64 -12.48 16.03
C GLU A 114 -5.64 -12.37 17.56
N ILE A 115 -6.58 -11.61 18.13
CA ILE A 115 -6.76 -11.51 19.58
C ILE A 115 -7.20 -12.87 20.16
N ALA A 116 -8.12 -13.56 19.50
CA ALA A 116 -8.61 -14.87 19.96
C ALA A 116 -7.55 -15.98 19.94
N GLN A 117 -6.49 -15.83 19.14
CA GLN A 117 -5.36 -16.75 19.03
C GLN A 117 -4.17 -16.36 19.94
N SER A 118 -4.21 -15.18 20.58
CA SER A 118 -3.16 -14.69 21.48
C SER A 118 -3.29 -15.30 22.87
#